data_AF-A0A1V5B0Q5-F1
#
_entry.id   AF-A0A1V5B0Q5-F1
#
_cell.length_a   1.000
_cell.length_b   1.000
_cell.length_c   1.000
_cell.angle_alpha   90.00
_cell.angle_beta   90.00
_cell.angle_gamma   90.00
#
_symmetry.space_group_name_H-M   'P 1'
#
loop_
_entity.id
_entity.type
_entity.pdbx_description
1 polymer ?
#
loop_
_entity_poly.entity_id
_entity_poly.type
_entity_poly.pdbx_seq_one_letter_code
_entity_poly.pdbx_strand_id
1 'polypeptide(L)'
;MLEPVMFTGGVYKHDLVIELVEDLGGYVLQRNVTQSEVILLLLVPTEDQAALQALTGELRGELVRAPLAGTEVAVVTPTLAIHHLPHTACDIAEYLRRHGAKSNMIGLARGVGRDIAQITEYEAGLINEHDAVVFIFGNFAECIRKKESLYRNISVPVVVTGGPEMPASDLPYAFEYVPAVGRISHRARKATEIGTLDRIIAAVARALDRTRAEIAKDPLTTSPPRVMDAVREQVPEVEYSYSPLPIALNLNGVRVKLPFEEYKDAVEAVTFDEGVRLKEIAAIKPSRMKDYILVRILPASETGFVF
;
A
#
# COMPACT_ATOMS: atom_id res chain seq x y z
N MET A 1 -16.77 -7.50 -5.12
CA MET A 1 -15.48 -6.82 -4.82
C MET A 1 -15.00 -7.28 -3.47
N LEU A 2 -13.68 -7.41 -3.27
CA LEU A 2 -13.12 -7.74 -1.96
C LEU A 2 -12.94 -6.48 -1.12
N GLU A 3 -13.53 -6.45 0.07
CA GLU A 3 -13.37 -5.38 1.05
C GLU A 3 -12.26 -5.75 2.05
N PRO A 4 -11.34 -4.83 2.35
CA PRO A 4 -10.33 -5.06 3.36
C PRO A 4 -10.86 -4.83 4.77
N VAL A 5 -10.72 -5.85 5.62
CA VAL A 5 -11.16 -5.82 7.02
C VAL A 5 -10.05 -6.33 7.94
N MET A 6 -10.02 -5.80 9.15
CA MET A 6 -9.15 -6.24 10.23
C MET A 6 -10.01 -6.86 11.33
N PHE A 7 -9.73 -8.12 11.63
CA PHE A 7 -10.30 -8.83 12.76
C PHE A 7 -9.30 -8.81 13.92
N THR A 8 -9.77 -8.43 15.10
CA THR A 8 -9.04 -8.53 16.37
C THR A 8 -9.82 -9.43 17.30
N GLY A 9 -9.22 -10.52 17.79
CA GLY A 9 -9.91 -11.46 18.67
C GLY A 9 -8.94 -12.29 19.49
N GLY A 10 -9.47 -13.26 20.25
CA GLY A 10 -8.63 -14.18 21.03
C GLY A 10 -7.88 -15.18 20.15
N VAL A 11 -6.74 -15.69 20.64
CA VAL A 11 -6.02 -16.81 19.97
C VAL A 11 -6.87 -18.07 19.88
N TYR A 12 -7.83 -18.25 20.78
CA TYR A 12 -8.72 -19.41 20.74
C TYR A 12 -9.83 -19.19 19.68
N LYS A 13 -9.95 -20.13 18.73
CA LYS A 13 -10.97 -20.16 17.65
C LYS A 13 -10.83 -19.13 16.51
N HIS A 14 -9.73 -18.39 16.41
CA HIS A 14 -9.48 -17.55 15.24
C HIS A 14 -9.37 -18.36 13.92
N ASP A 15 -9.03 -19.65 13.99
CA ASP A 15 -9.02 -20.54 12.83
C ASP A 15 -10.41 -20.66 12.18
N LEU A 16 -11.50 -20.57 12.95
CA LEU A 16 -12.87 -20.54 12.39
C LEU A 16 -13.11 -19.32 11.50
N VAL A 17 -12.45 -18.20 11.82
CA VAL A 17 -12.53 -16.98 11.00
C VAL A 17 -11.74 -17.17 9.71
N ILE A 18 -10.60 -17.85 9.78
CA ILE A 18 -9.78 -18.17 8.60
C ILE A 18 -10.54 -19.12 7.67
N GLU A 19 -11.06 -20.22 8.21
CA GLU A 19 -11.87 -21.21 7.47
C GLU A 19 -13.07 -20.55 6.79
N LEU A 20 -13.83 -19.73 7.54
CA LEU A 20 -14.98 -19.02 6.95
C LEU A 20 -14.54 -18.07 5.82
N VAL A 21 -13.44 -17.35 5.98
CA VAL A 21 -12.96 -16.43 4.93
C VAL A 21 -12.55 -17.20 3.67
N GLU A 22 -11.88 -18.33 3.82
CA GLU A 22 -11.50 -19.20 2.69
C GLU A 22 -12.73 -19.79 1.99
N ASP A 23 -13.73 -20.26 2.74
CA ASP A 23 -14.99 -20.79 2.21
C ASP A 23 -15.79 -19.74 1.43
N LEU A 24 -15.72 -18.47 1.85
CA LEU A 24 -16.35 -17.35 1.17
C LEU A 24 -15.55 -16.86 -0.05
N GLY A 25 -14.39 -17.45 -0.37
CA GLY A 25 -13.52 -16.98 -1.45
C GLY A 25 -12.78 -15.67 -1.13
N GLY A 26 -12.60 -15.37 0.16
CA GLY A 26 -11.73 -14.31 0.65
C GLY A 26 -10.28 -14.76 0.83
N TYR A 27 -9.43 -13.85 1.29
CA TYR A 27 -7.99 -14.08 1.46
C TYR A 27 -7.49 -13.56 2.81
N VAL A 28 -6.60 -14.32 3.43
CA VAL A 28 -5.87 -13.90 4.63
C VAL A 28 -4.54 -13.27 4.22
N LEU A 29 -4.43 -11.95 4.37
CA LEU A 29 -3.23 -11.21 3.96
C LEU A 29 -2.10 -11.31 4.99
N GLN A 30 -2.46 -11.22 6.27
CA GLN A 30 -1.49 -11.24 7.36
C GLN A 30 -2.12 -11.75 8.64
N ARG A 31 -1.36 -12.57 9.38
CA ARG A 31 -1.72 -13.07 10.70
C ARG A 31 -0.65 -12.64 11.70
N ASN A 32 -1.03 -11.82 12.67
CA ASN A 32 -0.17 -11.39 13.77
C ASN A 32 -0.73 -11.94 15.08
N VAL A 33 0.04 -12.78 15.76
CA VAL A 33 -0.35 -13.35 17.06
C VAL A 33 0.42 -12.62 18.17
N THR A 34 -0.32 -11.99 19.09
CA THR A 34 0.23 -11.24 20.24
C THR A 34 -0.30 -11.82 21.54
N GLN A 35 0.44 -12.76 22.13
CA GLN A 35 0.13 -13.43 23.41
C GLN A 35 -1.31 -14.00 23.50
N SER A 36 -2.28 -13.18 23.89
CA SER A 36 -3.69 -13.53 24.05
C SER A 36 -4.59 -13.09 22.88
N GLU A 37 -4.08 -12.24 21.98
CA GLU A 37 -4.83 -11.65 20.88
C GLU A 37 -4.26 -12.05 19.51
N VAL A 38 -5.13 -12.12 18.51
CA VAL A 38 -4.78 -12.32 17.11
C VAL A 38 -5.37 -11.17 16.31
N ILE A 39 -4.53 -10.56 15.49
CA ILE A 39 -4.93 -9.56 14.50
C ILE A 39 -4.79 -10.22 13.12
N LEU A 40 -5.90 -10.35 12.42
CA LEU A 40 -5.97 -10.84 11.05
C LEU A 40 -6.31 -9.68 10.11
N LEU A 41 -5.52 -9.52 9.05
CA LEU A 41 -5.86 -8.66 7.92
C LEU A 41 -6.43 -9.54 6.81
N LEU A 42 -7.66 -9.25 6.41
CA LEU A 42 -8.48 -10.09 5.56
C LEU A 42 -9.00 -9.28 4.36
N LEU A 43 -9.21 -9.97 3.25
CA LEU A 43 -9.97 -9.47 2.10
C LEU A 43 -11.18 -10.38 1.92
N VAL A 44 -12.38 -9.81 2.00
CA VAL A 44 -13.62 -10.60 2.04
C VAL A 44 -14.62 -10.03 1.04
N PRO A 45 -15.36 -10.86 0.28
CA PRO A 45 -16.40 -10.34 -0.60
C PRO A 45 -17.40 -9.45 0.15
N THR A 46 -17.77 -8.33 -0.47
CA THR A 46 -18.69 -7.35 0.14
C THR A 46 -20.03 -7.98 0.53
N GLU A 47 -20.51 -8.95 -0.24
CA GLU A 47 -21.81 -9.62 -0.05
C GLU A 47 -21.85 -10.48 1.22
N ASP A 48 -20.71 -11.00 1.64
CA ASP A 48 -20.59 -11.97 2.74
C ASP A 48 -20.11 -11.34 4.07
N GLN A 49 -19.98 -10.01 4.13
CA GLN A 49 -19.57 -9.31 5.35
C GLN A 49 -20.51 -9.58 6.54
N ALA A 50 -21.80 -9.79 6.28
CA ALA A 50 -22.78 -10.09 7.32
C ALA A 50 -22.47 -11.42 8.04
N ALA A 51 -22.03 -12.43 7.29
CA ALA A 51 -21.65 -13.73 7.85
C ALA A 51 -20.42 -13.60 8.76
N LEU A 52 -19.41 -12.87 8.30
CA LEU A 52 -18.20 -12.62 9.07
C LEU A 52 -18.47 -11.80 10.34
N GLN A 53 -19.35 -10.80 10.26
CA GLN A 53 -19.78 -10.00 11.42
C GLN A 53 -20.49 -10.87 12.47
N ALA A 54 -21.37 -11.78 12.04
CA ALA A 54 -22.06 -12.70 12.94
C ALA A 54 -21.07 -13.60 13.70
N LEU A 55 -20.15 -14.26 12.97
CA LEU A 55 -19.12 -15.10 13.60
C LEU A 55 -18.20 -14.29 14.52
N THR A 56 -17.81 -13.08 14.11
CA THR A 56 -16.98 -12.19 14.96
C THR A 56 -17.69 -11.85 16.27
N GLY A 57 -18.99 -11.57 16.21
CA GLY A 57 -19.81 -11.33 17.39
C GLY A 57 -19.89 -12.53 18.33
N GLU A 58 -20.03 -13.75 17.80
CA GLU A 58 -20.01 -14.99 18.59
C GLU A 58 -18.68 -15.22 19.30
N LEU A 59 -17.57 -14.90 18.61
CA LEU A 59 -16.22 -15.00 19.15
C LEU A 59 -15.85 -13.83 20.07
N ARG A 60 -16.74 -12.86 20.26
CA ARG A 60 -16.48 -11.60 20.99
C ARG A 60 -15.24 -10.87 20.48
N GLY A 61 -14.99 -10.96 19.17
CA GLY A 61 -13.95 -10.19 18.49
C GLY A 61 -14.44 -8.83 18.03
N GLU A 62 -13.53 -8.05 17.48
CA GLU A 62 -13.76 -6.77 16.85
C GLU A 62 -13.45 -6.89 15.35
N LEU A 63 -14.37 -6.45 14.50
CA LEU A 63 -14.17 -6.36 13.06
C LEU A 63 -14.24 -4.90 12.65
N VAL A 64 -13.14 -4.38 12.13
CA VAL A 64 -13.06 -2.99 11.63
C VAL A 64 -12.61 -2.96 10.18
N ARG A 65 -13.08 -1.96 9.43
CA ARG A 65 -12.62 -1.74 8.05
C ARG A 65 -11.14 -1.35 8.05
N ALA A 66 -10.34 -1.96 7.18
CA ALA A 66 -8.89 -1.75 7.10
C ALA A 66 -8.47 -1.28 5.70
N PRO A 67 -8.79 -0.04 5.28
CA PRO A 67 -8.66 0.42 3.89
C PRO A 67 -7.24 0.30 3.30
N LEU A 68 -6.24 0.33 4.18
CA LEU A 68 -4.82 0.26 3.85
C LEU A 68 -4.29 -1.18 3.69
N ALA A 69 -5.07 -2.20 4.08
CA ALA A 69 -4.64 -3.60 3.99
C ALA A 69 -4.43 -4.02 2.52
N GLY A 70 -3.31 -4.70 2.27
CA GLY A 70 -2.94 -5.18 0.93
C GLY A 70 -2.50 -4.07 -0.02
N THR A 71 -2.10 -2.90 0.50
CA THR A 71 -1.63 -1.77 -0.31
C THR A 71 -0.18 -1.44 -0.03
N GLU A 72 0.51 -0.89 -1.03
CA GLU A 72 1.86 -0.36 -0.92
C GLU A 72 1.82 1.18 -0.99
N VAL A 73 2.31 1.85 0.06
CA VAL A 73 2.28 3.31 0.16
C VAL A 73 3.70 3.86 0.24
N ALA A 74 4.05 4.75 -0.67
CA ALA A 74 5.33 5.46 -0.63
C ALA A 74 5.27 6.63 0.36
N VAL A 75 6.26 6.73 1.24
CA VAL A 75 6.48 7.90 2.10
C VAL A 75 7.69 8.64 1.57
N VAL A 76 7.46 9.75 0.87
CA VAL A 76 8.49 10.51 0.16
C VAL A 76 8.95 11.69 1.00
N THR A 77 10.25 11.76 1.20
CA THR A 77 10.90 12.87 1.90
C THR A 77 11.83 13.62 0.94
N PRO A 78 11.97 14.95 1.11
CA PRO A 78 12.96 15.74 0.39
C PRO A 78 14.40 15.23 0.47
N THR A 79 14.74 14.46 1.52
CA THR A 79 16.06 13.86 1.75
C THR A 79 16.01 12.89 2.93
N LEU A 80 16.79 11.80 2.85
CA LEU A 80 17.01 10.85 3.96
C LEU A 80 18.29 11.12 4.76
N ALA A 81 18.98 12.23 4.51
CA ALA A 81 20.20 12.57 5.26
C ALA A 81 19.89 12.69 6.75
N ILE A 82 20.75 12.18 7.62
CA ILE A 82 20.53 12.07 9.08
C ILE A 82 20.12 13.41 9.71
N HIS A 83 20.72 14.53 9.28
CA HIS A 83 20.40 15.86 9.78
C HIS A 83 19.04 16.39 9.31
N HIS A 84 18.46 15.75 8.29
CA HIS A 84 17.26 16.19 7.59
C HIS A 84 16.10 15.22 7.67
N LEU A 85 16.34 13.94 7.98
CA LEU A 85 15.30 12.94 8.15
C LEU A 85 14.46 13.30 9.38
N PRO A 86 13.23 13.79 9.20
CA PRO A 86 12.39 14.09 10.33
C PRO A 86 11.91 12.78 10.95
N HIS A 87 11.90 12.69 12.28
CA HIS A 87 11.26 11.56 12.97
C HIS A 87 9.82 11.35 12.48
N THR A 88 9.15 12.44 12.10
CA THR A 88 7.85 12.45 11.42
C THR A 88 7.73 11.48 10.25
N ALA A 89 8.75 11.34 9.40
CA ALA A 89 8.68 10.42 8.25
C ALA A 89 8.68 8.96 8.67
N CYS A 90 9.49 8.63 9.68
CA CYS A 90 9.48 7.30 10.27
C CYS A 90 8.17 7.04 11.03
N ASP A 91 7.65 8.02 11.76
CA ASP A 91 6.40 7.91 12.51
C ASP A 91 5.21 7.69 11.54
N ILE A 92 5.10 8.45 10.45
CA ILE A 92 4.08 8.24 9.40
C ILE A 92 4.24 6.85 8.77
N ALA A 93 5.47 6.46 8.40
CA ALA A 93 5.73 5.16 7.80
C ALA A 93 5.38 4.00 8.74
N GLU A 94 5.66 4.13 10.04
CA GLU A 94 5.29 3.16 11.06
C GLU A 94 3.77 3.13 11.27
N TYR A 95 3.13 4.29 11.31
CA TYR A 95 1.68 4.41 11.52
C TYR A 95 0.88 3.82 10.36
N LEU A 96 1.32 4.03 9.11
CA LEU A 96 0.76 3.37 7.92
C LEU A 96 0.85 1.83 8.04
N ARG A 97 1.98 1.30 8.53
CA ARG A 97 2.17 -0.14 8.73
C ARG A 97 1.27 -0.72 9.80
N ARG A 98 1.09 0.00 10.91
CA ARG A 98 0.16 -0.40 11.98
C ARG A 98 -1.29 -0.50 11.49
N HIS A 99 -1.64 0.25 10.43
CA HIS A 99 -2.97 0.22 9.79
C HIS A 99 -3.04 -0.71 8.58
N GLY A 100 -2.04 -1.57 8.36
CA GLY A 100 -2.07 -2.63 7.34
C GLY A 100 -1.43 -2.30 5.99
N ALA A 101 -0.97 -1.06 5.76
CA ALA A 101 -0.25 -0.72 4.54
C ALA A 101 1.21 -1.15 4.59
N LYS A 102 1.74 -1.63 3.47
CA LYS A 102 3.18 -1.75 3.28
C LYS A 102 3.77 -0.38 2.96
N SER A 103 4.46 0.23 3.93
CA SER A 103 5.10 1.53 3.70
C SER A 103 6.56 1.40 3.23
N ASN A 104 6.93 2.13 2.18
CA ASN A 104 8.30 2.27 1.68
C ASN A 104 8.74 3.72 1.80
N MET A 105 9.87 3.97 2.46
CA MET A 105 10.42 5.32 2.55
C MET A 105 11.30 5.62 1.34
N ILE A 106 11.07 6.74 0.69
CA ILE A 106 11.84 7.20 -0.47
C ILE A 106 12.44 8.57 -0.14
N GLY A 107 13.75 8.68 -0.30
CA GLY A 107 14.48 9.94 -0.23
C GLY A 107 14.77 10.46 -1.61
N LEU A 108 14.34 11.68 -1.91
CA LEU A 108 14.76 12.32 -3.15
C LEU A 108 16.25 12.68 -3.08
N ALA A 109 16.96 12.45 -4.19
CA ALA A 109 18.36 12.84 -4.34
C ALA A 109 18.52 14.37 -4.31
N ARG A 110 17.56 15.11 -4.87
CA ARG A 110 17.55 16.58 -4.95
C ARG A 110 16.22 17.19 -4.50
N GLY A 111 15.60 16.69 -3.44
CA GLY A 111 14.33 17.25 -2.93
C GLY A 111 14.49 18.47 -2.01
N VAL A 112 15.72 18.81 -1.59
CA VAL A 112 16.02 19.91 -0.67
C VAL A 112 16.02 21.28 -1.36
N GLY A 113 15.94 22.34 -0.56
CA GLY A 113 15.85 23.71 -1.06
C GLY A 113 14.46 24.05 -1.58
N ARG A 114 14.21 25.36 -1.74
CA ARG A 114 12.94 25.88 -2.26
C ARG A 114 12.93 25.92 -3.79
N ASP A 115 13.98 26.51 -4.36
CA ASP A 115 14.03 26.85 -5.79
C ASP A 115 14.83 25.82 -6.63
N ILE A 116 15.60 24.93 -5.98
CA ILE A 116 16.45 23.92 -6.64
C ILE A 116 15.91 22.49 -6.53
N ALA A 117 14.75 22.31 -5.89
CA ALA A 117 14.19 21.00 -5.66
C ALA A 117 13.77 20.37 -6.99
N GLN A 118 14.22 19.15 -7.23
CA GLN A 118 14.01 18.41 -8.47
C GLN A 118 13.65 16.96 -8.16
N ILE A 119 12.85 16.38 -9.05
CA ILE A 119 12.57 14.95 -9.10
C ILE A 119 13.03 14.42 -10.46
N THR A 120 13.73 13.30 -10.45
CA THR A 120 14.15 12.61 -11.68
C THR A 120 13.02 11.74 -12.21
N GLU A 121 13.07 11.41 -13.51
CA GLU A 121 12.12 10.45 -14.08
C GLU A 121 12.19 9.11 -13.34
N TYR A 122 13.40 8.65 -12.99
CA TYR A 122 13.64 7.42 -12.23
C TYR A 122 12.84 7.41 -10.91
N GLU A 123 13.02 8.43 -10.07
CA GLU A 123 12.32 8.58 -8.79
C GLU A 123 10.80 8.68 -8.96
N ALA A 124 10.32 9.46 -9.95
CA ALA A 124 8.90 9.58 -10.23
C ALA A 124 8.28 8.23 -10.61
N GLY A 125 8.95 7.45 -11.48
CA GLY A 125 8.47 6.12 -11.83
C GLY A 125 8.53 5.13 -10.67
N LEU A 126 9.54 5.21 -9.80
CA LEU A 126 9.59 4.40 -8.57
C LEU A 126 8.39 4.71 -7.66
N ILE A 127 8.04 5.99 -7.50
CA ILE A 127 6.85 6.40 -6.74
C ILE A 127 5.57 5.85 -7.39
N ASN A 128 5.47 5.94 -8.72
CA ASN A 128 4.33 5.41 -9.49
C ASN A 128 4.20 3.88 -9.44
N GLU A 129 5.16 3.15 -8.86
CA GLU A 129 5.01 1.72 -8.59
C GLU A 129 4.15 1.42 -7.35
N HIS A 130 3.77 2.43 -6.57
CA HIS A 130 2.99 2.29 -5.34
C HIS A 130 1.50 2.58 -5.59
N ASP A 131 0.63 2.32 -4.62
CA ASP A 131 -0.82 2.57 -4.76
C ASP A 131 -1.19 4.02 -4.37
N ALA A 132 -0.43 4.60 -3.46
CA ALA A 132 -0.54 6.00 -3.03
C ALA A 132 0.82 6.51 -2.54
N VAL A 133 0.96 7.84 -2.47
CA VAL A 133 2.17 8.48 -1.96
C VAL A 133 1.84 9.57 -0.94
N VAL A 134 2.65 9.64 0.12
CA VAL A 134 2.64 10.72 1.11
C VAL A 134 3.92 11.54 0.96
N PHE A 135 3.82 12.77 0.49
CA PHE A 135 4.93 13.72 0.49
C PHE A 135 5.00 14.48 1.81
N ILE A 136 6.18 14.51 2.42
CA ILE A 136 6.42 15.22 3.67
C ILE A 136 7.24 16.47 3.42
N PHE A 137 6.59 17.63 3.50
CA PHE A 137 7.27 18.91 3.35
C PHE A 137 7.52 19.60 4.69
N GLY A 138 8.18 20.76 4.63
CA GLY A 138 8.61 21.50 5.80
C GLY A 138 7.50 22.35 6.43
N ASN A 139 7.93 23.37 7.18
CA ASN A 139 7.02 24.22 7.96
C ASN A 139 6.74 25.58 7.30
N PHE A 140 7.26 25.81 6.09
CA PHE A 140 7.16 27.09 5.40
C PHE A 140 6.20 27.00 4.21
N ALA A 141 5.11 27.77 4.24
CA ALA A 141 4.05 27.70 3.23
C ALA A 141 4.57 28.02 1.82
N GLU A 142 5.38 29.08 1.69
CA GLU A 142 5.98 29.44 0.39
C GLU A 142 6.88 28.34 -0.18
N CYS A 143 7.60 27.62 0.69
CA CYS A 143 8.43 26.48 0.28
C CYS A 143 7.59 25.30 -0.19
N ILE A 144 6.43 25.06 0.42
CA ILE A 144 5.52 23.98 0.04
C ILE A 144 4.89 24.28 -1.32
N ARG A 145 4.40 25.50 -1.55
CA ARG A 145 3.81 25.94 -2.83
C ARG A 145 4.74 25.71 -4.01
N LYS A 146 6.00 26.11 -3.88
CA LYS A 146 7.00 26.00 -4.96
C LYS A 146 7.43 24.55 -5.26
N LYS A 147 7.07 23.58 -4.42
CA LYS A 147 7.44 22.17 -4.58
C LYS A 147 6.42 21.33 -5.35
N GLU A 148 5.42 21.95 -5.96
CA GLU A 148 4.48 21.28 -6.86
C GLU A 148 5.17 20.48 -7.99
N SER A 149 6.33 20.96 -8.45
CA SER A 149 7.13 20.30 -9.48
C SER A 149 7.57 18.88 -9.10
N LEU A 150 7.65 18.58 -7.80
CA LEU A 150 8.06 17.26 -7.30
C LEU A 150 6.98 16.19 -7.44
N TYR A 151 5.72 16.58 -7.56
CA TYR A 151 4.60 15.62 -7.57
C TYR A 151 3.58 15.83 -8.70
N ARG A 152 3.69 16.90 -9.49
CA ARG A 152 2.81 17.15 -10.65
C ARG A 152 2.73 16.03 -11.70
N ASN A 153 3.79 15.22 -11.84
CA ASN A 153 3.88 14.17 -12.85
C ASN A 153 3.72 12.76 -12.23
N ILE A 154 3.26 12.69 -10.99
CA ILE A 154 2.97 11.43 -10.30
C ILE A 154 1.55 11.01 -10.68
N SER A 155 1.40 9.77 -11.14
CA SER A 155 0.12 9.24 -11.65
C SER A 155 -0.77 8.69 -10.54
N VAL A 156 -0.16 8.30 -9.41
CA VAL A 156 -0.85 7.73 -8.25
C VAL A 156 -1.32 8.87 -7.33
N PRO A 157 -2.38 8.67 -6.52
CA PRO A 157 -2.90 9.75 -5.69
C PRO A 157 -1.86 10.24 -4.66
N VAL A 158 -1.69 11.57 -4.60
CA VAL A 158 -0.66 12.25 -3.81
C VAL A 158 -1.28 12.92 -2.58
N VAL A 159 -0.94 12.45 -1.39
CA VAL A 159 -1.21 13.15 -0.13
C VAL A 159 0.00 13.99 0.24
N VAL A 160 -0.21 15.28 0.53
CA VAL A 160 0.88 16.19 0.94
C VAL A 160 0.71 16.56 2.40
N THR A 161 1.80 16.56 3.16
CA THR A 161 1.82 17.00 4.56
C THR A 161 2.74 18.21 4.72
N GLY A 162 2.35 19.15 5.58
CA GLY A 162 3.15 20.32 5.92
C GLY A 162 2.77 20.94 7.25
N GLY A 163 3.65 21.80 7.78
CA GLY A 163 3.39 22.52 9.03
C GLY A 163 2.21 23.50 8.96
N PRO A 164 2.18 24.45 8.01
CA PRO A 164 1.19 25.52 8.00
C PRO A 164 -0.17 25.07 7.45
N GLU A 165 -1.24 25.74 7.85
CA GLU A 165 -2.54 25.59 7.20
C GLU A 165 -2.52 26.35 5.85
N MET A 166 -3.02 25.71 4.80
CA MET A 166 -2.99 26.22 3.44
C MET A 166 -4.26 25.79 2.70
N PRO A 167 -4.81 26.64 1.80
CA PRO A 167 -5.95 26.26 0.99
C PRO A 167 -5.55 25.21 -0.05
N ALA A 168 -6.46 24.29 -0.37
CA ALA A 168 -6.22 23.23 -1.35
C ALA A 168 -5.87 23.78 -2.76
N SER A 169 -6.35 24.99 -3.10
CA SER A 169 -6.02 25.70 -4.34
C SER A 169 -4.53 25.96 -4.52
N ASP A 170 -3.76 26.01 -3.42
CA ASP A 170 -2.32 26.23 -3.46
C ASP A 170 -1.52 24.96 -3.84
N LEU A 171 -2.18 23.80 -3.87
CA LEU A 171 -1.58 22.49 -4.13
C LEU A 171 -2.46 21.68 -5.11
N PRO A 172 -2.61 22.14 -6.36
CA PRO A 172 -3.62 21.63 -7.28
C PRO A 172 -3.42 20.17 -7.71
N TYR A 173 -2.20 19.65 -7.61
CA TYR A 173 -1.88 18.25 -7.95
C TYR A 173 -1.94 17.30 -6.76
N ALA A 174 -2.14 17.82 -5.54
CA ALA A 174 -2.34 16.98 -4.37
C ALA A 174 -3.79 16.48 -4.35
N PHE A 175 -3.97 15.19 -4.10
CA PHE A 175 -5.28 14.64 -3.78
C PHE A 175 -5.81 15.27 -2.49
N GLU A 176 -4.96 15.40 -1.47
CA GLU A 176 -5.30 16.04 -0.22
C GLU A 176 -4.07 16.64 0.47
N TYR A 177 -4.26 17.76 1.17
CA TYR A 177 -3.24 18.38 2.02
C TYR A 177 -3.59 18.24 3.50
N VAL A 178 -2.66 17.70 4.30
CA VAL A 178 -2.82 17.55 5.75
C VAL A 178 -1.87 18.51 6.49
N PRO A 179 -2.40 19.56 7.15
CA PRO A 179 -1.58 20.54 7.87
C PRO A 179 -1.16 20.03 9.27
N ALA A 180 -0.31 20.81 9.94
CA ALA A 180 0.24 20.57 11.29
C ALA A 180 1.29 19.44 11.39
N VAL A 181 1.68 18.85 10.26
CA VAL A 181 2.74 17.84 10.21
C VAL A 181 3.76 18.23 9.15
N GLY A 182 4.84 18.87 9.60
CA GLY A 182 5.99 19.17 8.76
C GLY A 182 7.29 18.61 9.34
N ARG A 183 8.36 19.39 9.29
CA ARG A 183 9.67 18.96 9.81
C ARG A 183 9.72 19.19 11.33
N ILE A 184 9.67 18.09 12.08
CA ILE A 184 9.73 18.08 13.54
C ILE A 184 10.94 17.21 13.96
N SER A 185 11.68 17.67 14.97
CA SER A 185 12.92 17.03 15.45
C SER A 185 12.69 16.03 16.60
N HIS A 186 11.45 15.80 17.00
CA HIS A 186 11.05 14.82 18.01
C HIS A 186 9.99 13.88 17.47
N ARG A 187 9.84 12.70 18.07
CA ARG A 187 8.78 11.73 17.73
C ARG A 187 7.42 12.22 18.19
N ALA A 188 6.38 11.94 17.40
CA ALA A 188 5.00 12.16 17.78
C ALA A 188 4.67 11.33 19.03
N ARG A 189 4.47 11.98 20.18
CA ARG A 189 4.13 11.32 21.46
C ARG A 189 2.90 11.94 22.12
N LYS A 190 2.51 13.15 21.72
CA LYS A 190 1.35 13.85 22.28
C LYS A 190 0.07 13.44 21.54
N ALA A 191 -1.06 13.43 22.25
CA ALA A 191 -2.37 13.08 21.69
C ALA A 191 -2.73 13.91 20.44
N THR A 192 -2.34 15.19 20.41
CA THR A 192 -2.54 16.09 19.25
C THR A 192 -1.72 15.69 18.02
N GLU A 193 -0.55 15.09 18.21
CA GLU A 193 0.32 14.61 17.13
C GLU A 193 -0.22 13.29 16.57
N ILE A 194 -0.70 12.39 17.44
CA ILE A 194 -1.39 11.15 17.05
C ILE A 194 -2.63 11.47 16.22
N GLY A 195 -3.47 12.41 16.66
CA GLY A 195 -4.66 12.82 15.90
C GLY A 195 -4.33 13.39 14.51
N THR A 196 -3.11 13.91 14.28
CA THR A 196 -2.71 14.30 12.92
C THR A 196 -2.23 13.11 12.09
N LEU A 197 -1.59 12.11 12.69
CA LEU A 197 -1.31 10.85 12.01
C LEU A 197 -2.60 10.17 11.56
N ASP A 198 -3.66 10.19 12.39
CA ASP A 198 -4.99 9.68 12.01
C ASP A 198 -5.56 10.41 10.78
N ARG A 199 -5.40 11.74 10.71
CA ARG A 199 -5.80 12.52 9.52
C ARG A 199 -5.03 12.11 8.27
N ILE A 200 -3.74 11.82 8.38
CA ILE A 200 -2.93 11.31 7.25
C ILE A 200 -3.43 9.95 6.81
N ILE A 201 -3.71 9.03 7.73
CA ILE A 201 -4.28 7.71 7.40
C ILE A 201 -5.63 7.87 6.71
N ALA A 202 -6.50 8.73 7.22
CA ALA A 202 -7.82 8.97 6.62
C ALA A 202 -7.70 9.55 5.20
N ALA A 203 -6.74 10.46 4.96
CA ALA A 203 -6.47 11.02 3.63
C ALA A 203 -5.96 9.93 2.66
N VAL A 204 -5.04 9.09 3.09
CA VAL A 204 -4.54 7.95 2.29
C VAL A 204 -5.65 6.94 2.04
N ALA A 205 -6.49 6.63 3.03
CA ALA A 205 -7.64 5.74 2.87
C ALA A 205 -8.60 6.26 1.79
N ARG A 206 -8.97 7.55 1.81
CA ARG A 206 -9.80 8.17 0.77
C ARG A 206 -9.16 8.11 -0.61
N ALA A 207 -7.85 8.33 -0.69
CA ALA A 207 -7.09 8.21 -1.94
C ALA A 207 -7.15 6.78 -2.51
N LEU A 208 -6.93 5.77 -1.65
CA LEU A 208 -6.99 4.37 -2.03
C LEU A 208 -8.42 3.94 -2.40
N ASP A 209 -9.44 4.40 -1.68
CA ASP A 209 -10.85 4.12 -1.97
C ASP A 209 -11.25 4.66 -3.34
N ARG A 210 -10.77 5.85 -3.72
CA ARG A 210 -10.96 6.38 -5.07
C ARG A 210 -10.31 5.46 -6.11
N THR A 211 -9.09 5.01 -5.88
CA THR A 211 -8.40 4.09 -6.80
C THR A 211 -9.15 2.75 -6.92
N ARG A 212 -9.61 2.18 -5.80
CA ARG A 212 -10.45 0.96 -5.79
C ARG A 212 -11.74 1.16 -6.59
N ALA A 213 -12.38 2.32 -6.47
CA ALA A 213 -13.58 2.66 -7.23
C ALA A 213 -13.33 2.81 -8.74
N GLU A 214 -12.15 3.29 -9.15
CA GLU A 214 -11.75 3.30 -10.57
C GLU A 214 -11.50 1.87 -11.09
N ILE A 215 -10.78 1.03 -10.33
CA ILE A 215 -10.58 -0.39 -10.65
C ILE A 215 -11.92 -1.14 -10.73
N ALA A 216 -12.91 -0.75 -9.92
CA ALA A 216 -14.25 -1.35 -9.97
C ALA A 216 -14.95 -1.19 -11.32
N LYS A 217 -14.66 -0.10 -12.05
CA LYS A 217 -15.30 0.21 -13.34
C LYS A 217 -14.80 -0.73 -14.44
N ASP A 218 -13.53 -1.14 -14.35
CA ASP A 218 -12.89 -2.10 -15.24
C ASP A 218 -12.04 -3.06 -14.38
N PRO A 219 -12.66 -4.14 -13.84
CA PRO A 219 -12.03 -5.01 -12.86
C PRO A 219 -10.81 -5.71 -13.45
N LEU A 220 -9.88 -6.08 -12.58
CA LEU A 220 -8.72 -6.87 -12.96
C LEU A 220 -9.15 -8.27 -13.41
N THR A 221 -8.39 -8.86 -14.33
CA THR A 221 -8.60 -10.23 -14.81
C THR A 221 -8.65 -11.24 -13.67
N THR A 222 -7.83 -11.02 -12.62
CA THR A 222 -7.86 -11.81 -11.39
C THR A 222 -7.44 -10.96 -10.19
N SER A 223 -7.58 -11.49 -8.98
CA SER A 223 -7.27 -10.78 -7.74
C SER A 223 -5.76 -10.79 -7.43
N PRO A 224 -5.16 -9.68 -6.95
CA PRO A 224 -3.76 -9.66 -6.52
C PRO A 224 -3.37 -10.73 -5.48
N PRO A 225 -4.21 -11.04 -4.46
CA PRO A 225 -3.94 -12.14 -3.53
C PRO A 225 -3.82 -13.49 -4.23
N ARG A 226 -4.69 -13.78 -5.20
CA ARG A 226 -4.62 -15.04 -5.97
C ARG A 226 -3.28 -15.18 -6.70
N VAL A 227 -2.79 -14.10 -7.30
CA VAL A 227 -1.46 -14.07 -7.94
C VAL A 227 -0.35 -14.29 -6.92
N MET A 228 -0.45 -13.67 -5.74
CA MET A 228 0.53 -13.87 -4.66
C MET A 228 0.62 -15.33 -4.24
N ASP A 229 -0.52 -16.00 -4.03
CA ASP A 229 -0.57 -17.40 -3.61
C ASP A 229 -0.03 -18.33 -4.70
N ALA A 230 -0.44 -18.13 -5.96
CA ALA A 230 0.06 -18.91 -7.09
C ALA A 230 1.58 -18.79 -7.29
N VAL A 231 2.12 -17.56 -7.18
CA VAL A 231 3.58 -17.33 -7.27
C VAL A 231 4.30 -17.97 -6.09
N ARG A 232 3.76 -17.88 -4.87
CA ARG A 232 4.35 -18.48 -3.67
C ARG A 232 4.40 -20.00 -3.76
N GLU A 233 3.39 -20.64 -4.34
CA GLU A 233 3.33 -22.10 -4.50
C GLU A 233 4.29 -22.60 -5.59
N GLN A 234 4.36 -21.91 -6.73
CA GLN A 234 5.09 -22.38 -7.91
C GLN A 234 6.54 -21.87 -8.01
N VAL A 235 6.90 -20.81 -7.27
CA VAL A 235 8.25 -20.23 -7.23
C VAL A 235 8.80 -20.30 -5.80
N PRO A 236 9.31 -21.46 -5.36
CA PRO A 236 9.72 -21.69 -3.97
C PRO A 236 10.89 -20.78 -3.52
N GLU A 237 11.68 -20.24 -4.44
CA GLU A 237 12.78 -19.30 -4.17
C GLU A 237 12.32 -18.03 -3.45
N VAL A 238 11.04 -17.67 -3.59
CA VAL A 238 10.41 -16.56 -2.85
C VAL A 238 10.56 -16.75 -1.34
N GLU A 239 10.40 -17.96 -0.82
CA GLU A 239 10.48 -18.25 0.62
C GLU A 239 11.91 -18.16 1.17
N TYR A 240 12.91 -18.24 0.30
CA TYR A 240 14.33 -18.07 0.65
C TYR A 240 14.81 -16.62 0.52
N SER A 241 13.93 -15.69 0.12
CA SER A 241 14.26 -14.26 0.05
C SER A 241 14.53 -13.71 1.44
N TYR A 242 15.65 -13.02 1.63
CA TYR A 242 15.98 -12.32 2.88
C TYR A 242 15.08 -11.10 3.16
N SER A 243 14.14 -10.77 2.27
CA SER A 243 13.21 -9.68 2.52
C SER A 243 12.17 -10.09 3.58
N PRO A 244 11.84 -9.22 4.56
CA PRO A 244 10.84 -9.55 5.58
C PRO A 244 9.44 -9.82 5.02
N LEU A 245 9.17 -9.40 3.78
CA LEU A 245 7.95 -9.66 3.02
C LEU A 245 8.37 -9.97 1.59
N PRO A 246 8.58 -11.24 1.23
CA PRO A 246 9.08 -11.65 -0.09
C PRO A 246 8.18 -11.22 -1.25
N ILE A 247 6.85 -11.27 -1.05
CA ILE A 247 5.86 -10.71 -1.97
C ILE A 247 5.14 -9.56 -1.27
N ALA A 248 5.00 -8.43 -1.93
CA ALA A 248 4.18 -7.31 -1.47
C ALA A 248 2.99 -7.12 -2.41
N LEU A 249 1.80 -6.97 -1.84
CA LEU A 249 0.58 -6.70 -2.60
C LEU A 249 0.48 -5.23 -3.01
N ASN A 250 -0.09 -5.00 -4.18
CA ASN A 250 -0.57 -3.72 -4.68
C ASN A 250 -2.06 -3.86 -5.06
N LEU A 251 -2.76 -2.75 -5.22
CA LEU A 251 -4.18 -2.77 -5.63
C LEU A 251 -4.38 -3.40 -7.02
N ASN A 252 -3.38 -3.32 -7.90
CA ASN A 252 -3.45 -3.82 -9.28
C ASN A 252 -2.41 -4.90 -9.61
N GLY A 253 -1.82 -5.55 -8.61
CA GLY A 253 -0.84 -6.61 -8.84
C GLY A 253 0.05 -6.88 -7.64
N VAL A 254 1.26 -7.38 -7.90
CA VAL A 254 2.18 -7.81 -6.84
C VAL A 254 3.62 -7.43 -7.17
N ARG A 255 4.43 -7.18 -6.13
CA ARG A 255 5.87 -7.02 -6.21
C ARG A 255 6.55 -8.24 -5.60
N VAL A 256 7.24 -9.01 -6.43
CA VAL A 256 8.00 -10.20 -6.01
C VAL A 256 9.47 -9.80 -5.85
N LYS A 257 9.99 -9.91 -4.63
CA LYS A 257 11.35 -9.45 -4.28
C LYS A 257 12.41 -10.50 -4.57
N LEU A 258 12.41 -10.92 -5.82
CA LEU A 258 13.45 -11.72 -6.46
C LEU A 258 14.08 -10.89 -7.59
N PRO A 259 15.37 -11.11 -7.91
CA PRO A 259 16.01 -10.45 -9.05
C PRO A 259 15.28 -10.72 -10.37
N PHE A 260 14.96 -9.66 -11.13
CA PHE A 260 14.17 -9.78 -12.36
C PHE A 260 14.81 -10.68 -13.42
N GLU A 261 16.08 -10.47 -13.75
CA GLU A 261 16.72 -11.23 -14.83
C GLU A 261 16.85 -12.73 -14.54
N GLU A 262 16.93 -13.11 -13.27
CA GLU A 262 17.08 -14.51 -12.86
C GLU A 262 15.75 -15.26 -12.81
N TYR A 263 14.66 -14.57 -12.42
CA TYR A 263 13.39 -15.22 -12.06
C TYR A 263 12.19 -14.81 -12.91
N LYS A 264 12.33 -13.89 -13.88
CA LYS A 264 11.20 -13.44 -14.71
C LYS A 264 10.49 -14.60 -15.42
N ASP A 265 11.25 -15.53 -16.00
CA ASP A 265 10.68 -16.62 -16.81
C ASP A 265 9.89 -17.59 -15.92
N ALA A 266 10.37 -17.82 -14.70
CA ALA A 266 9.67 -18.64 -13.70
C ALA A 266 8.35 -17.98 -13.28
N VAL A 267 8.36 -16.67 -13.02
CA VAL A 267 7.16 -15.91 -12.66
C VAL A 267 6.17 -15.83 -13.84
N GLU A 268 6.66 -15.63 -15.07
CA GLU A 268 5.82 -15.63 -16.28
C GLU A 268 5.15 -16.98 -16.56
N ALA A 269 5.81 -18.07 -16.18
CA ALA A 269 5.34 -19.44 -16.38
C ALA A 269 4.31 -19.91 -15.35
N VAL A 270 4.06 -19.14 -14.27
CA VAL A 270 3.05 -19.46 -13.27
C VAL A 270 1.69 -19.68 -13.94
N THR A 271 1.08 -20.83 -13.66
CA THR A 271 -0.21 -21.26 -14.22
C THR A 271 -1.31 -21.22 -13.18
N PHE A 272 -2.50 -20.83 -13.57
CA PHE A 272 -3.71 -20.95 -12.75
C PHE A 272 -4.50 -22.22 -13.12
N ASP A 273 -5.43 -22.64 -12.25
CA ASP A 273 -6.24 -23.85 -12.45
C ASP A 273 -7.06 -23.82 -13.74
N GLU A 274 -7.40 -22.63 -14.21
CA GLU A 274 -8.09 -22.37 -15.48
C GLU A 274 -7.21 -22.62 -16.72
N GLY A 275 -5.94 -22.98 -16.54
CA GLY A 275 -4.97 -23.23 -17.62
C GLY A 275 -4.34 -21.98 -18.23
N VAL A 276 -4.59 -20.81 -17.62
CA VAL A 276 -4.05 -19.52 -18.04
C VAL A 276 -2.69 -19.28 -17.38
N ARG A 277 -1.74 -18.68 -18.11
CA ARG A 277 -0.43 -18.28 -17.55
C ARG A 277 -0.42 -16.82 -17.13
N LEU A 278 0.38 -16.50 -16.12
CA LEU A 278 0.49 -15.14 -15.60
C LEU A 278 0.88 -14.11 -16.67
N LYS A 279 1.79 -14.46 -17.58
CA LYS A 279 2.20 -13.57 -18.69
C LYS A 279 1.07 -13.19 -19.66
N GLU A 280 -0.02 -13.95 -19.68
CA GLU A 280 -1.16 -13.72 -20.58
C GLU A 280 -2.15 -12.70 -19.99
N ILE A 281 -2.09 -12.50 -18.67
CA ILE A 281 -3.04 -11.65 -17.93
C ILE A 281 -2.36 -10.53 -17.13
N ALA A 282 -1.03 -10.44 -17.18
CA ALA A 282 -0.27 -9.45 -16.44
C ALA A 282 0.97 -8.98 -17.21
N ALA A 283 1.26 -7.69 -17.10
CA ALA A 283 2.53 -7.11 -17.53
C ALA A 283 3.58 -7.31 -16.44
N ILE A 284 4.64 -8.05 -16.76
CA ILE A 284 5.76 -8.34 -15.86
C ILE A 284 6.95 -7.49 -16.27
N LYS A 285 7.44 -6.65 -15.36
CA LYS A 285 8.49 -5.66 -15.66
C LYS A 285 9.49 -5.52 -14.50
N PRO A 286 10.72 -5.08 -14.79
CA PRO A 286 11.67 -4.77 -13.73
C PRO A 286 11.18 -3.57 -12.94
N SER A 287 11.19 -3.72 -11.63
CA SER A 287 10.93 -2.67 -10.68
C SER A 287 12.13 -1.75 -10.57
N ARG A 288 11.89 -0.45 -10.50
CA ARG A 288 12.90 0.54 -10.14
C ARG A 288 13.37 0.38 -8.69
N MET A 289 12.73 -0.45 -7.88
CA MET A 289 13.24 -0.87 -6.57
C MET A 289 14.10 -2.12 -6.73
N LYS A 290 15.42 -1.93 -6.80
CA LYS A 290 16.44 -3.01 -6.79
C LYS A 290 16.24 -4.08 -7.87
N ASP A 291 15.64 -3.71 -9.01
CA ASP A 291 15.34 -4.62 -10.13
C ASP A 291 14.55 -5.87 -9.68
N TYR A 292 13.66 -5.68 -8.70
CA TYR A 292 12.69 -6.70 -8.32
C TYR A 292 11.66 -6.93 -9.43
N ILE A 293 10.89 -8.02 -9.35
CA ILE A 293 9.84 -8.30 -10.33
C ILE A 293 8.57 -7.56 -9.92
N LEU A 294 8.06 -6.72 -10.81
CA LEU A 294 6.77 -6.04 -10.65
C LEU A 294 5.76 -6.64 -11.63
N VAL A 295 4.71 -7.23 -11.08
CA VAL A 295 3.59 -7.82 -11.83
C VAL A 295 2.41 -6.85 -11.77
N ARG A 296 1.90 -6.43 -12.93
CA ARG A 296 0.71 -5.59 -13.06
C ARG A 296 -0.38 -6.37 -13.79
N ILE A 297 -1.44 -6.71 -13.09
CA ILE A 297 -2.57 -7.46 -13.64
C ILE A 297 -3.33 -6.55 -14.61
N LEU A 298 -3.64 -7.09 -15.78
CA LEU A 298 -4.37 -6.38 -16.81
C LEU A 298 -5.87 -6.36 -16.48
N PRO A 299 -6.58 -5.26 -16.80
CA PRO A 299 -8.03 -5.21 -16.68
C PRO A 299 -8.74 -6.20 -17.62
N ALA A 300 -9.99 -6.52 -17.27
CA ALA A 300 -10.86 -7.41 -18.03
C ALA A 300 -11.09 -6.92 -19.47
N SER A 301 -11.11 -5.61 -19.68
CA SER A 301 -11.24 -5.01 -21.01
C SER A 301 -10.08 -5.35 -21.95
N GLU A 302 -8.88 -5.61 -21.42
CA GLU A 302 -7.68 -5.93 -22.20
C GLU A 302 -7.54 -7.44 -22.44
N THR A 303 -7.90 -8.27 -21.46
CA THR A 303 -7.75 -9.74 -21.54
C THR A 303 -8.99 -10.44 -22.09
N GLY A 304 -10.16 -9.83 -21.95
CA GLY A 304 -11.45 -10.35 -22.45
C GLY A 304 -12.17 -11.31 -21.51
N PHE A 305 -11.67 -11.56 -20.29
CA PHE A 305 -12.30 -12.45 -19.30
C PHE A 305 -11.87 -12.11 -17.85
N VAL A 306 -12.57 -12.67 -16.86
CA VAL A 306 -12.31 -12.49 -15.42
C VAL A 306 -12.48 -13.83 -14.71
N PHE A 307 -11.60 -14.14 -13.76
CA PHE A 307 -11.65 -15.36 -12.95
C PHE A 307 -10.97 -15.21 -11.57
#